data_AF-A0A1T4K6V7-F1
#
_entry.id   AF-A0A1T4K6V7-F1
#
_cell.length_a   1.000
_cell.length_b   1.000
_cell.length_c   1.000
_cell.angle_alpha   90.00
_cell.angle_beta   90.00
_cell.angle_gamma   90.00
#
_symmetry.space_group_name_H-M   'P 1'
#
loop_
_entity.id
_entity.type
_entity.pdbx_description
1 polymer ?
#
loop_
_entity_poly.entity_id
_entity_poly.type
_entity_poly.pdbx_seq_one_letter_code
_entity_poly.pdbx_strand_id
1 'polypeptide(L)'
;MIWPFKKYDVEMSPEVRGVIKLNGEPQAGLTVYRELYYEPYKNGKTLKDEAQTNELGEFFFPGVTIRSRAPGDIFGGSLNVHQKIYLNWKGDQKKVWGVWAPPDGRKPLLSMLSNVNCELTNIERIHEVDVAPEKGLPISVYSICDWNHDGVTTYLYDEYTDTYIAKDDMAD
;
A
#
# COMPACT_ATOMS: atom_id res chain seq x y z
N MET A 1 -28.38 22.07 22.34
CA MET A 1 -27.23 21.43 23.02
C MET A 1 -26.20 21.11 21.95
N ILE A 2 -25.08 21.84 21.89
CA ILE A 2 -24.05 21.66 20.86
C ILE A 2 -23.10 20.59 21.39
N TRP A 3 -23.31 19.33 20.97
CA TRP A 3 -22.41 18.24 21.31
C TRP A 3 -21.05 18.50 20.63
N PRO A 4 -19.92 18.54 21.35
CA PRO A 4 -18.63 18.76 20.73
C PRO A 4 -18.22 17.51 19.95
N PHE A 5 -18.39 17.55 18.62
CA PHE A 5 -17.90 16.50 17.74
C PHE A 5 -16.37 16.43 17.81
N LYS A 6 -15.85 15.44 18.55
CA LYS A 6 -14.42 15.15 18.64
C LYS A 6 -13.90 14.80 17.24
N LYS A 7 -12.83 15.48 16.82
CA LYS A 7 -12.11 15.15 15.58
C LYS A 7 -11.00 14.17 15.90
N TYR A 8 -10.73 13.27 14.97
CA TYR A 8 -9.63 12.31 15.05
C TYR A 8 -8.73 12.49 13.83
N ASP A 9 -7.44 12.26 14.04
CA ASP A 9 -6.48 12.20 12.95
C ASP A 9 -6.60 10.81 12.31
N VAL A 10 -6.74 10.79 10.98
CA VAL A 10 -6.76 9.59 10.15
C VAL A 10 -5.51 9.63 9.31
N GLU A 11 -4.67 8.62 9.45
CA GLU A 11 -3.48 8.49 8.62
C GLU A 11 -3.88 7.90 7.27
N MET A 12 -3.85 8.73 6.22
CA MET A 12 -4.21 8.30 4.87
C MET A 12 -3.06 7.54 4.21
N SER A 13 -1.83 7.97 4.47
CA SER A 13 -0.60 7.35 4.02
C SER A 13 0.52 7.80 4.95
N PRO A 14 1.45 6.91 5.34
CA PRO A 14 2.71 7.34 5.90
C PRO A 14 3.55 8.00 4.81
N GLU A 15 4.73 8.48 5.17
CA GLU A 15 5.77 8.79 4.20
C GLU A 15 6.10 7.53 3.38
N VAL A 16 6.24 7.69 2.07
CA VAL A 16 6.60 6.60 1.16
C VAL A 16 7.93 6.90 0.52
N ARG A 17 8.86 5.95 0.63
CA ARG A 17 10.13 5.97 -0.08
C ARG A 17 10.26 4.67 -0.84
N GLY A 18 10.65 4.75 -2.11
CA GLY A 18 10.93 3.54 -2.84
C GLY A 18 11.82 3.71 -4.04
N VAL A 19 12.22 2.58 -4.60
CA VAL A 19 13.08 2.46 -5.77
C VAL A 19 12.39 1.58 -6.81
N ILE A 20 12.34 2.04 -8.06
CA ILE A 20 11.86 1.25 -9.19
C ILE A 20 13.05 0.80 -10.03
N LYS A 21 13.12 -0.50 -10.32
CA LYS A 21 14.18 -1.15 -11.08
C LYS A 21 13.66 -1.91 -12.29
N LEU A 22 14.53 -2.12 -13.27
CA LEU A 22 14.33 -3.02 -14.39
C LEU A 22 15.55 -3.94 -14.49
N ASN A 23 15.34 -5.23 -14.28
CA ASN A 23 16.41 -6.24 -14.21
C ASN A 23 17.54 -5.84 -13.25
N GLY A 24 17.19 -5.30 -12.08
CA GLY A 24 18.12 -4.83 -11.06
C GLY A 24 18.64 -3.40 -11.27
N GLU A 25 18.48 -2.80 -12.46
CA GLU A 25 18.96 -1.46 -12.78
C GLU A 25 17.93 -0.38 -12.41
N PRO A 26 18.29 0.67 -11.65
CA PRO A 26 17.37 1.74 -11.30
C PRO A 26 16.83 2.50 -12.52
N GLN A 27 15.55 2.88 -12.47
CA GLN A 27 14.86 3.50 -13.60
C GLN A 27 14.50 4.96 -13.31
N ALA A 28 15.15 5.89 -13.99
CA ALA A 28 14.93 7.33 -13.87
C ALA A 28 13.79 7.85 -14.76
N GLY A 29 13.14 8.94 -14.35
CA GLY A 29 12.13 9.66 -15.13
C GLY A 29 10.77 8.97 -15.23
N LEU A 30 10.53 7.89 -14.47
CA LEU A 30 9.22 7.25 -14.39
C LEU A 30 8.30 8.10 -13.51
N THR A 31 7.04 8.28 -13.94
CA THR A 31 6.02 8.91 -13.10
C THR A 31 5.29 7.85 -12.29
N VAL A 32 5.42 7.95 -10.96
CA VAL A 32 4.70 7.15 -9.98
C VAL A 32 3.51 7.96 -9.48
N TYR A 33 2.33 7.35 -9.45
CA TYR A 33 1.09 7.96 -8.99
C TYR A 33 0.68 7.34 -7.66
N ARG A 34 0.12 8.15 -6.76
CA ARG A 34 -0.53 7.70 -5.54
C ARG A 34 -1.95 8.22 -5.47
N GLU A 35 -2.86 7.32 -5.14
CA GLU A 35 -4.29 7.59 -4.94
C GLU A 35 -4.69 7.14 -3.54
N LEU A 36 -5.28 8.06 -2.76
CA LEU A 36 -5.74 7.81 -1.40
C LEU A 36 -7.23 8.11 -1.32
N TYR A 37 -8.00 7.13 -0.86
CA TYR A 37 -9.45 7.26 -0.72
C TYR A 37 -9.89 6.90 0.70
N TYR A 38 -10.75 7.74 1.25
CA TYR A 38 -11.40 7.55 2.54
C TYR A 38 -12.77 8.21 2.45
N GLU A 39 -13.83 7.43 2.59
CA GLU A 39 -15.20 7.88 2.31
C GLU A 39 -15.60 9.18 3.07
N PRO A 40 -15.31 9.33 4.37
CA PRO A 40 -15.63 10.58 5.08
C PRO A 40 -14.84 11.81 4.63
N TYR A 41 -13.76 11.65 3.86
CA TYR A 41 -12.96 12.77 3.39
C TYR A 41 -13.59 13.43 2.16
N LYS A 42 -13.97 14.72 2.31
CA LYS A 42 -14.50 15.55 1.21
C LYS A 42 -15.59 14.84 0.39
N ASN A 43 -16.49 14.13 1.06
CA ASN A 43 -17.56 13.32 0.43
C ASN A 43 -17.00 12.26 -0.54
N GLY A 44 -16.02 11.47 -0.10
CA GLY A 44 -15.42 10.39 -0.89
C GLY A 44 -14.52 10.86 -2.03
N LYS A 45 -13.95 12.07 -1.97
CA LYS A 45 -13.02 12.52 -3.00
C LYS A 45 -11.65 11.85 -2.84
N THR A 46 -11.19 11.15 -3.87
CA THR A 46 -9.84 10.60 -3.93
C THR A 46 -8.80 11.73 -4.00
N LEU A 47 -7.82 11.69 -3.10
CA LEU A 47 -6.60 12.47 -3.21
C LEU A 47 -5.67 11.79 -4.21
N LYS A 48 -5.11 12.57 -5.13
CA LYS A 48 -4.14 12.07 -6.11
C LYS A 48 -2.91 12.97 -6.09
N ASP A 49 -1.74 12.35 -6.07
CA ASP A 49 -0.45 13.00 -6.29
C ASP A 49 0.49 12.10 -7.09
N GLU A 50 1.60 12.67 -7.55
CA GLU A 50 2.59 12.00 -8.37
C GLU A 50 4.01 12.40 -7.96
N ALA A 51 4.97 11.51 -8.22
CA ALA A 51 6.38 11.72 -8.02
C ALA A 51 7.15 11.15 -9.22
N GLN A 52 8.25 11.80 -9.61
CA GLN A 52 9.15 11.26 -10.63
C GLN A 52 10.33 10.55 -9.98
N THR A 53 10.73 9.43 -10.57
CA THR A 53 11.94 8.74 -10.12
C THR A 53 13.20 9.51 -10.51
N ASN A 54 14.15 9.63 -9.58
CA ASN A 54 15.44 10.28 -9.84
C ASN A 54 16.43 9.34 -10.57
N GLU A 55 17.68 9.79 -10.75
CA GLU A 55 18.74 9.00 -11.40
C GLU A 55 19.06 7.67 -10.70
N LEU A 56 18.75 7.57 -9.41
CA LEU A 56 18.88 6.35 -8.60
C LEU A 56 17.59 5.51 -8.59
N GLY A 57 16.62 5.85 -9.45
CA GLY A 57 15.31 5.18 -9.52
C GLY A 57 14.40 5.46 -8.32
N GLU A 58 14.76 6.41 -7.45
CA GLU A 58 14.06 6.67 -6.19
C GLU A 58 12.87 7.60 -6.40
N PHE A 59 11.75 7.31 -5.74
CA PHE A 59 10.59 8.20 -5.63
C PHE A 59 10.24 8.46 -4.16
N PHE A 60 9.56 9.58 -3.92
CA PHE A 60 9.18 10.02 -2.59
C PHE A 60 7.75 10.58 -2.59
N PHE A 61 6.97 10.17 -1.60
CA PHE A 61 5.73 10.84 -1.26
C PHE A 61 5.71 11.26 0.20
N PRO A 62 5.32 12.51 0.51
CA PRO A 62 5.13 12.93 1.90
C PRO A 62 3.96 12.18 2.53
N GLY A 63 4.03 12.00 3.86
CA GLY A 63 2.92 11.47 4.64
C GLY A 63 1.69 12.36 4.56
N VAL A 64 0.51 11.75 4.61
CA VAL A 64 -0.78 12.43 4.53
C VAL A 64 -1.64 12.02 5.72
N THR A 65 -1.94 12.99 6.58
CA THR A 65 -2.88 12.85 7.69
C THR A 65 -4.01 13.85 7.52
N ILE A 66 -5.24 13.41 7.74
CA ILE A 66 -6.43 14.28 7.67
C ILE A 66 -7.18 14.28 8.99
N ARG A 67 -7.98 15.31 9.23
CA ARG A 67 -8.89 15.37 10.38
C ARG A 67 -10.30 14.96 9.97
N SER A 68 -10.78 13.86 10.53
CA SER A 68 -12.15 13.38 10.32
C SER A 68 -13.05 13.66 11.51
N ARG A 69 -14.33 13.90 11.23
CA ARG A 69 -15.42 13.98 12.21
C ARG A 69 -16.28 12.72 12.23
N ALA A 70 -16.04 11.78 11.32
CA ALA A 70 -16.74 10.50 11.35
C ALA A 70 -16.44 9.83 12.70
N PRO A 71 -17.46 9.46 13.49
CA PRO A 71 -17.26 8.56 14.62
C PRO A 71 -16.46 7.36 14.11
N GLY A 72 -15.42 6.95 14.83
CA GLY A 72 -14.53 5.86 14.43
C GLY A 72 -15.19 4.49 14.28
N ASP A 73 -16.52 4.43 14.39
CA ASP A 73 -17.35 3.23 14.34
C ASP A 73 -18.84 3.63 14.19
N ILE A 74 -19.29 4.11 13.03
CA ILE A 74 -20.71 4.52 12.90
C ILE A 74 -21.64 3.35 12.54
N PHE A 75 -21.16 2.24 11.97
CA PHE A 75 -22.04 1.15 11.52
C PHE A 75 -21.39 -0.24 11.56
N GLY A 76 -20.49 -0.52 12.52
CA GLY A 76 -19.89 -1.85 12.66
C GLY A 76 -19.02 -2.31 11.47
N GLY A 77 -18.74 -1.39 10.53
CA GLY A 77 -17.80 -1.58 9.42
C GLY A 77 -16.55 -0.74 9.65
N SER A 78 -15.37 -1.31 9.39
CA SER A 78 -14.12 -0.56 9.44
C SER A 78 -14.07 0.43 8.27
N LEU A 79 -14.07 1.73 8.56
CA LEU A 79 -13.81 2.77 7.56
C LEU A 79 -12.32 2.72 7.18
N ASN A 80 -11.98 1.80 6.30
CA ASN A 80 -10.62 1.61 5.82
C ASN A 80 -10.23 2.74 4.85
N VAL A 81 -8.94 3.07 4.87
CA VAL A 81 -8.30 3.91 3.87
C VAL A 81 -7.85 3.01 2.73
N HIS A 82 -8.33 3.28 1.52
CA HIS A 82 -7.79 2.67 0.33
C HIS A 82 -6.55 3.44 -0.12
N GLN A 83 -5.42 2.73 -0.21
CA GLN A 83 -4.17 3.27 -0.69
C GLN A 83 -3.78 2.53 -1.96
N LYS A 84 -3.42 3.28 -3.00
CA LYS A 84 -2.93 2.73 -4.25
C LYS A 84 -1.74 3.53 -4.73
N ILE A 85 -0.63 2.87 -5.01
CA ILE A 85 0.55 3.44 -5.65
C ILE A 85 0.83 2.63 -6.90
N TYR A 86 1.01 3.29 -8.05
CA TYR A 86 1.21 2.62 -9.32
C TYR A 86 2.01 3.47 -10.29
N LEU A 87 2.47 2.85 -11.36
CA LEU A 87 3.06 3.53 -12.51
C LEU A 87 2.59 2.84 -13.80
N ASN A 88 2.70 3.53 -14.93
CA ASN A 88 2.42 2.94 -16.24
C ASN A 88 3.74 2.56 -16.91
N TRP A 89 3.87 1.29 -17.31
CA TRP A 89 5.06 0.76 -17.97
C TRP A 89 4.65 -0.07 -19.17
N LYS A 90 5.13 0.30 -20.36
CA LYS A 90 4.83 -0.39 -21.64
C LYS A 90 3.32 -0.57 -21.92
N GLY A 91 2.49 0.36 -21.45
CA GLY A 91 1.03 0.30 -21.60
C GLY A 91 0.30 -0.43 -20.46
N ASP A 92 1.03 -1.12 -19.58
CA ASP A 92 0.45 -1.79 -18.41
C ASP A 92 0.56 -0.91 -17.17
N GLN A 93 -0.47 -0.96 -16.33
CA GLN A 93 -0.41 -0.36 -15.00
C GLN A 93 0.23 -1.35 -14.03
N LYS A 94 1.41 -1.00 -13.51
CA LYS A 94 2.13 -1.78 -12.51
C LYS A 94 1.77 -1.27 -11.11
N LYS A 95 1.23 -2.15 -10.28
CA LYS A 95 0.83 -1.84 -8.90
C LYS A 95 2.05 -1.91 -7.98
N VAL A 96 2.52 -0.76 -7.52
CA VAL A 96 3.62 -0.64 -6.54
C VAL A 96 3.11 -0.93 -5.13
N TRP A 97 1.87 -0.55 -4.84
CA TRP A 97 1.21 -0.80 -3.55
C TRP A 97 -0.31 -0.74 -3.73
N GLY A 98 -1.04 -1.62 -3.07
CA GLY A 98 -2.49 -1.60 -3.04
C GLY A 98 -3.02 -2.29 -1.79
N VAL A 99 -3.76 -1.55 -0.96
CA VAL A 99 -4.29 -2.08 0.30
C VAL A 99 -5.54 -1.32 0.77
N TRP A 100 -6.37 -2.01 1.55
CA TRP A 100 -7.37 -1.39 2.43
C TRP A 100 -6.83 -1.37 3.86
N ALA A 101 -6.22 -0.25 4.23
CA ALA A 101 -5.58 -0.06 5.52
C ALA A 101 -6.59 0.41 6.59
N PRO A 102 -6.50 -0.09 7.84
CA PRO A 102 -7.17 0.51 8.97
C PRO A 102 -6.77 1.99 9.15
N PRO A 103 -7.72 2.86 9.55
CA PRO A 103 -7.49 4.31 9.64
C PRO A 103 -6.55 4.71 10.80
N ASP A 104 -6.27 3.80 11.72
CA ASP A 104 -5.29 3.96 12.80
C ASP A 104 -3.85 3.71 12.36
N GLY A 105 -3.62 3.33 11.09
CA GLY A 105 -2.27 3.20 10.52
C GLY A 105 -1.44 2.15 11.26
N ARG A 106 -1.92 0.90 11.30
CA ARG A 106 -1.21 -0.17 12.03
C ARG A 106 0.25 -0.26 11.57
N LYS A 107 1.17 -0.11 12.52
CA LYS A 107 2.62 0.09 12.29
C LYS A 107 3.27 -0.88 11.29
N PRO A 108 2.99 -2.20 11.29
CA PRO A 108 3.65 -3.14 10.37
C PRO A 108 3.40 -2.79 8.90
N LEU A 109 2.17 -2.43 8.56
CA LEU A 109 1.79 -2.03 7.21
C LEU A 109 2.49 -0.72 6.79
N LEU A 110 2.60 0.23 7.72
CA LEU A 110 3.23 1.51 7.46
C LEU A 110 4.75 1.39 7.26
N SER A 111 5.41 0.51 8.02
CA SER A 111 6.86 0.32 7.91
C SER A 111 7.28 -0.19 6.52
N MET A 112 6.44 -1.00 5.87
CA MET A 112 6.69 -1.50 4.52
C MET A 112 6.85 -0.38 3.47
N LEU A 113 6.17 0.75 3.68
CA LEU A 113 6.21 1.90 2.76
C LEU A 113 7.47 2.77 2.91
N SER A 114 8.28 2.56 3.95
CA SER A 114 9.52 3.31 4.17
C SER A 114 10.72 2.81 3.34
N ASN A 115 10.61 1.61 2.76
CA ASN A 115 11.66 0.99 1.97
C ASN A 115 11.07 0.11 0.86
N VAL A 116 10.26 0.72 -0.01
CA VAL A 116 9.64 0.04 -1.15
C VAL A 116 10.69 -0.25 -2.22
N ASN A 117 10.82 -1.50 -2.68
CA ASN A 117 11.77 -1.87 -3.72
C ASN A 117 11.08 -2.78 -4.74
N CYS A 118 10.95 -2.29 -5.97
CA CYS A 118 10.14 -2.92 -6.98
C CYS A 118 10.94 -3.22 -8.23
N GLU A 119 10.73 -4.42 -8.77
CA GLU A 119 11.28 -4.84 -10.05
C GLU A 119 10.15 -4.86 -11.09
N LEU A 120 10.28 -4.11 -12.18
CA LEU A 120 9.23 -3.97 -13.19
C LEU A 120 8.91 -5.27 -13.94
N THR A 121 9.85 -6.24 -13.93
CA THR A 121 9.63 -7.57 -14.50
C THR A 121 8.85 -8.51 -13.59
N ASN A 122 8.66 -8.15 -12.31
CA ASN A 122 7.84 -8.96 -11.41
C ASN A 122 6.37 -8.97 -11.84
N ILE A 123 5.77 -10.15 -11.77
CA ILE A 123 4.32 -10.32 -11.77
C ILE A 123 3.72 -9.80 -10.46
N GLU A 124 2.44 -9.44 -10.47
CA GLU A 124 1.72 -9.04 -9.26
C GLU A 124 1.69 -10.21 -8.25
N ARG A 125 1.94 -9.88 -6.99
CA ARG A 125 2.03 -10.78 -5.83
C ARG A 125 1.04 -10.33 -4.78
N ILE A 126 0.71 -11.25 -3.87
CA ILE A 126 -0.09 -10.94 -2.68
C ILE A 126 0.84 -11.06 -1.47
N HIS A 127 0.90 -10.03 -0.65
CA HIS A 127 1.63 -10.06 0.62
C HIS A 127 0.62 -10.01 1.76
N GLU A 128 0.57 -11.06 2.57
CA GLU A 128 -0.22 -11.07 3.80
C GLU A 128 0.64 -10.53 4.93
N VAL A 129 0.16 -9.44 5.55
CA VAL A 129 0.88 -8.70 6.59
C VAL A 129 0.22 -8.93 7.94
N ASP A 130 0.97 -9.51 8.86
CA ASP A 130 0.56 -9.71 10.25
C ASP A 130 0.56 -8.38 11.00
N VAL A 131 -0.63 -7.81 11.19
CA VAL A 131 -0.81 -6.50 11.83
C VAL A 131 -1.21 -6.55 13.31
N ALA A 132 -1.25 -7.76 13.87
CA ALA A 132 -1.47 -8.18 15.28
C ALA A 132 -2.38 -9.43 15.27
N PRO A 133 -1.83 -10.65 15.45
CA PRO A 133 -2.58 -11.91 15.37
C PRO A 133 -3.79 -11.97 16.30
N GLU A 134 -3.72 -11.31 17.46
CA GLU A 134 -4.83 -11.23 18.42
C GLU A 134 -5.95 -10.25 18.02
N LYS A 135 -5.76 -9.46 16.95
CA LYS A 135 -6.68 -8.40 16.50
C LYS A 135 -7.31 -8.63 15.12
N GLY A 136 -7.18 -9.82 14.55
CA GLY A 136 -7.86 -10.22 13.31
C GLY A 136 -6.96 -10.91 12.29
N LEU A 137 -7.52 -11.09 11.08
CA LEU A 137 -6.83 -11.69 9.94
C LEU A 137 -5.68 -10.79 9.42
N PRO A 138 -4.66 -11.38 8.77
CA PRO A 138 -3.64 -10.62 8.05
C PRO A 138 -4.26 -9.68 7.02
N ILE A 139 -3.55 -8.60 6.71
CA ILE A 139 -3.98 -7.66 5.68
C ILE A 139 -3.25 -7.99 4.37
N SER A 140 -4.02 -8.19 3.30
CA SER A 140 -3.47 -8.42 1.96
C SER A 140 -3.05 -7.12 1.29
N VAL A 141 -1.79 -7.07 0.89
CA VAL A 141 -1.20 -6.03 0.04
C VAL A 141 -0.95 -6.63 -1.35
N TYR A 142 -1.36 -5.92 -2.39
CA TYR A 142 -1.14 -6.33 -3.78
C TYR A 142 -0.04 -5.48 -4.39
N SER A 143 0.99 -6.11 -4.95
CA SER A 143 2.14 -5.38 -5.47
C SER A 143 3.04 -6.19 -6.40
N ILE A 144 3.82 -5.53 -7.24
CA ILE A 144 4.97 -6.12 -7.97
C ILE A 144 6.28 -6.08 -7.14
N CYS A 145 6.27 -5.42 -5.99
CA CYS A 145 7.44 -5.23 -5.15
C CYS A 145 7.66 -6.45 -4.25
N ASP A 146 8.87 -6.60 -3.72
CA ASP A 146 9.18 -7.66 -2.75
C ASP A 146 9.43 -7.04 -1.37
N TRP A 147 8.88 -7.67 -0.33
CA TRP A 147 9.24 -7.39 1.05
C TRP A 147 9.80 -8.65 1.69
N ASN A 148 10.90 -8.49 2.41
CA ASN A 148 11.51 -9.53 3.22
C ASN A 148 11.57 -9.04 4.66
N HIS A 149 10.44 -9.18 5.36
CA HIS A 149 10.26 -8.74 6.74
C HIS A 149 9.52 -9.82 7.52
N ASP A 150 9.87 -9.95 8.79
CA ASP A 150 9.13 -10.80 9.72
C ASP A 150 7.64 -10.40 9.76
N GLY A 151 6.75 -11.38 9.69
CA GLY A 151 5.30 -11.16 9.66
C GLY A 151 4.75 -10.73 8.30
N VAL A 152 5.50 -10.92 7.21
CA VAL A 152 5.00 -10.76 5.84
C VAL A 152 5.17 -12.08 5.08
N THR A 153 4.06 -12.72 4.74
CA THR A 153 4.05 -13.90 3.87
C THR A 153 3.73 -13.47 2.45
N THR A 154 4.61 -13.78 1.50
CA THR A 154 4.40 -13.43 0.08
C THR A 154 3.91 -14.63 -0.69
N TYR A 155 2.85 -14.45 -1.48
CA TYR A 155 2.26 -15.45 -2.34
C TYR A 155 2.45 -15.08 -3.81
N LEU A 156 2.85 -16.08 -4.59
CA LEU A 156 3.05 -15.99 -6.04
C LEU A 156 1.97 -16.81 -6.74
N TYR A 157 1.48 -16.31 -7.86
CA TYR A 157 0.59 -17.09 -8.71
C TYR A 157 1.39 -18.19 -9.41
N ASP A 158 0.96 -19.43 -9.25
CA ASP A 158 1.49 -20.60 -9.92
C ASP A 158 0.57 -21.01 -11.08
N GLU A 159 1.08 -20.92 -12.30
CA GLU A 159 0.35 -21.26 -13.52
C GLU A 159 0.04 -22.77 -13.62
N TYR A 160 0.84 -23.63 -12.98
CA TYR A 160 0.65 -25.08 -13.06
C TYR A 160 -0.57 -25.56 -12.24
N THR A 161 -0.75 -24.97 -11.06
CA THR A 161 -1.84 -25.32 -10.15
C THR A 161 -3.02 -24.35 -10.20
N ASP A 162 -2.90 -23.25 -10.95
CA ASP A 162 -3.90 -22.16 -11.05
C ASP A 162 -4.28 -21.59 -9.66
N THR A 163 -3.29 -21.44 -8.78
CA THR A 163 -3.47 -20.91 -7.42
C THR A 163 -2.30 -20.07 -6.97
N TYR A 164 -2.48 -19.33 -5.87
CA TYR A 164 -1.41 -18.64 -5.17
C TYR A 164 -0.73 -19.58 -4.17
N ILE A 165 0.59 -19.68 -4.24
CA ILE A 165 1.42 -20.50 -3.34
C ILE A 165 2.37 -19.57 -2.59
N ALA A 166 2.63 -19.86 -1.31
CA ALA A 166 3.60 -19.10 -0.55
C ALA A 166 4.98 -19.23 -1.20
N LYS A 167 5.69 -18.11 -1.33
CA LYS A 167 7.01 -18.04 -1.99
C LYS A 167 8.02 -19.00 -1.37
N ASP A 168 7.94 -19.22 -0.06
CA ASP A 168 8.82 -20.13 0.67
C ASP A 168 8.51 -21.60 0.36
N ASP A 169 7.26 -21.94 0.02
CA ASP A 169 6.83 -23.31 -0.33
C ASP A 169 7.12 -23.66 -1.80
N MET A 170 7.48 -22.68 -2.64
CA MET A 170 7.85 -22.91 -4.05
C MET A 170 9.34 -23.24 -4.25
N ALA A 171 10.16 -23.08 -3.20
CA ALA A 171 11.60 -23.28 -3.25
C ALA A 171 12.07 -24.71 -2.92
N ASP A 172 11.12 -25.61 -2.61
CA ASP A 172 11.31 -27.05 -2.38
C ASP A 172 10.94 -27.89 -3.62
#